data_AF-A0A350X8Q4-F1
#
_entry.id   AF-A0A350X8Q4-F1
#
_cell.length_a   1.000
_cell.length_b   1.000
_cell.length_c   1.000
_cell.angle_alpha   90.00
_cell.angle_beta   90.00
_cell.angle_gamma   90.00
#
_symmetry.space_group_name_H-M   'P 1'
#
loop_
_entity.id
_entity.type
_entity.pdbx_description
1 polymer ?
#
loop_
_entity_poly.entity_id
_entity_poly.type
_entity_poly.pdbx_seq_one_letter_code
_entity_poly.pdbx_strand_id
1 'polypeptide(L)'
;MKRDEFLKHVQSVAQLDSREEAERATRATFEVLAERIVGDEAKDLASQLPQDLGQYLRGREGENGQAFSLKEFYQRVADKEGVEP
;
A
#
# COMPACT_ATOMS: atom_id res chain seq x y z
N MET A 1 2.53 16.50 0.98
CA MET A 1 2.30 16.00 -0.40
C MET A 1 0.80 15.82 -0.61
N LYS A 2 0.27 16.11 -1.81
CA LYS A 2 -1.15 15.84 -2.15
C LYS A 2 -1.31 14.43 -2.74
N ARG A 3 -2.50 13.83 -2.66
CA ARG A 3 -2.81 12.51 -3.28
C ARG A 3 -2.35 12.44 -4.74
N ASP A 4 -2.72 13.44 -5.53
CA ASP A 4 -2.40 13.48 -6.97
C ASP A 4 -0.91 13.52 -7.26
N GLU A 5 -0.14 14.22 -6.42
CA GLU A 5 1.32 14.30 -6.54
C GLU A 5 1.97 12.95 -6.20
N PHE A 6 1.47 12.29 -5.15
CA PHE A 6 1.91 10.95 -4.77
C PHE A 6 1.62 9.93 -5.88
N LEU A 7 0.37 9.88 -6.37
CA LEU A 7 -0.03 8.94 -7.42
C LEU A 7 0.71 9.20 -8.74
N LYS A 8 0.97 10.47 -9.08
CA LYS A 8 1.80 10.81 -10.25
C LYS A 8 3.24 10.33 -10.08
N HIS A 9 3.79 10.44 -8.86
CA HIS A 9 5.12 9.92 -8.56
C HIS A 9 5.16 8.39 -8.68
N VAL A 10 4.19 7.68 -8.10
CA VAL A 10 4.05 6.21 -8.23
C VAL A 10 3.94 5.81 -9.69
N GLN A 11 3.04 6.44 -10.46
CA GLN A 11 2.87 6.17 -11.89
C GLN A 11 4.19 6.32 -12.65
N SER A 12 4.93 7.40 -12.39
CA SER A 12 6.20 7.67 -13.07
C SER A 12 7.30 6.68 -12.71
N VAL A 13 7.40 6.27 -11.44
CA VAL A 13 8.44 5.36 -10.96
C VAL A 13 8.17 3.92 -11.40
N ALA A 14 6.90 3.49 -11.30
CA ALA A 14 6.46 2.15 -11.68
C ALA A 14 6.17 2.01 -13.19
N GLN A 15 6.30 3.10 -13.96
CA GLN A 15 6.04 3.15 -15.40
C GLN A 15 4.65 2.63 -15.79
N LEU A 16 3.63 3.03 -15.03
CA LEU A 16 2.25 2.59 -15.22
C LEU A 16 1.54 3.42 -16.29
N ASP A 17 0.68 2.77 -17.06
CA ASP A 17 0.03 3.37 -18.23
C ASP A 17 -1.06 4.36 -17.84
N SER A 18 -1.61 4.23 -16.62
CA SER A 18 -2.73 5.04 -16.15
C SER A 18 -2.62 5.44 -14.69
N ARG A 19 -3.37 6.50 -14.34
CA ARG A 19 -3.51 6.93 -12.94
C ARG A 19 -4.28 5.89 -12.12
N GLU A 20 -5.23 5.21 -12.76
CA GLU A 20 -6.02 4.13 -12.18
C GLU A 20 -5.14 2.94 -11.80
N GLU A 21 -4.14 2.59 -12.62
CA GLU A 21 -3.12 1.58 -12.26
C GLU A 21 -2.29 2.02 -11.06
N ALA A 22 -1.79 3.26 -11.06
CA ALA A 22 -1.01 3.77 -9.93
C ALA A 22 -1.81 3.76 -8.61
N GLU A 23 -3.11 4.04 -8.69
CA GLU A 23 -4.00 3.95 -7.55
C GLU A 23 -4.20 2.50 -7.07
N ARG A 24 -4.43 1.55 -7.99
CA ARG A 24 -4.55 0.12 -7.66
C ARG A 24 -3.26 -0.43 -7.02
N ALA A 25 -2.11 -0.16 -7.63
CA ALA A 25 -0.80 -0.57 -7.12
C ALA A 25 -0.53 0.00 -5.72
N THR A 26 -0.81 1.30 -5.52
CA THR A 26 -0.66 1.98 -4.22
C THR A 26 -1.55 1.33 -3.16
N ARG A 27 -2.83 1.14 -3.48
CA ARG A 27 -3.80 0.54 -2.57
C ARG A 27 -3.41 -0.88 -2.20
N ALA A 28 -3.10 -1.73 -3.19
CA ALA A 28 -2.70 -3.12 -2.98
C ALA A 28 -1.47 -3.19 -2.07
N THR A 29 -0.44 -2.40 -2.36
CA THR A 29 0.79 -2.33 -1.55
C THR A 29 0.52 -1.94 -0.11
N PHE A 30 -0.30 -0.90 0.12
CA PHE A 30 -0.59 -0.42 1.48
C PHE A 30 -1.46 -1.40 2.27
N GLU A 31 -2.45 -2.03 1.62
CA GLU A 31 -3.25 -3.06 2.28
C GLU A 31 -2.38 -4.24 2.73
N VAL A 32 -1.44 -4.73 1.89
CA VAL A 32 -0.53 -5.82 2.30
C VAL A 32 0.45 -5.38 3.37
N LEU A 33 0.96 -4.14 3.31
CA LEU A 33 1.80 -3.59 4.38
C LEU A 33 1.04 -3.57 5.72
N ALA A 34 -0.24 -3.18 5.71
CA ALA A 34 -1.09 -3.17 6.91
C ALA A 34 -1.29 -4.58 7.51
N GLU A 35 -1.08 -5.65 6.73
CA GLU A 35 -1.09 -7.01 7.24
C GLU A 35 0.19 -7.39 7.99
N ARG A 36 1.30 -6.68 7.73
CA ARG A 36 2.63 -6.94 8.31
C ARG A 36 2.96 -6.02 9.47
N ILE A 37 2.82 -4.71 9.25
CA ILE A 37 3.08 -3.67 10.24
C ILE A 37 1.74 -3.27 10.85
N VAL A 38 1.65 -3.34 12.17
CA VAL A 38 0.40 -3.12 12.92
C VAL A 38 0.65 -2.15 14.07
N GLY A 39 -0.43 -1.65 14.66
CA GLY A 39 -0.34 -0.74 15.80
C GLY A 39 0.35 0.58 15.44
N ASP A 40 1.32 0.98 16.26
CA ASP A 40 1.97 2.29 16.13
C ASP A 40 2.76 2.43 14.84
N GLU A 41 3.39 1.36 14.31
CA GLU A 41 4.13 1.43 13.05
C GLU A 41 3.24 1.77 11.85
N ALA A 42 2.06 1.14 11.76
CA ALA A 42 1.10 1.42 10.70
C ALA A 42 0.53 2.84 10.81
N LYS A 43 0.27 3.29 12.06
CA LYS A 43 -0.21 4.63 12.36
C LYS A 43 0.81 5.70 12.00
N ASP A 44 2.08 5.46 12.33
CA ASP A 44 3.19 6.37 12.04
C ASP A 44 3.39 6.49 10.52
N LEU A 45 3.36 5.37 9.79
CA LEU A 45 3.42 5.40 8.33
C LEU A 45 2.23 6.17 7.74
N ALA A 46 1.00 5.90 8.22
CA ALA A 46 -0.19 6.60 7.76
C ALA A 46 -0.14 8.11 8.00
N SER A 47 0.55 8.57 9.05
CA SER A 47 0.71 9.99 9.37
C SER A 47 1.55 10.77 8.35
N GLN A 48 2.40 10.07 7.58
CA GLN A 48 3.28 10.66 6.58
C GLN A 48 2.63 10.74 5.18
N LEU A 49 1.43 10.18 5.02
CA LEU A 49 0.74 10.07 3.75
C LEU A 49 -0.41 11.07 3.62
N PRO A 50 -0.85 11.39 2.39
CA PRO A 50 -2.16 11.97 2.17
C PRO A 50 -3.24 11.18 2.92
N GLN A 51 -4.17 11.87 3.58
CA GLN A 51 -5.14 11.28 4.52
C GLN A 51 -5.92 10.10 3.92
N ASP A 52 -6.30 10.22 2.66
CA ASP A 52 -7.05 9.25 1.86
C ASP A 52 -6.23 8.06 1.36
N LEU A 53 -4.90 8.16 1.36
CA LEU A 53 -4.02 7.01 1.11
C LEU A 53 -3.63 6.33 2.43
N GLY A 54 -3.40 7.11 3.49
CA GLY A 54 -3.09 6.58 4.82
C GLY A 54 -4.23 5.76 5.43
N GLN A 55 -5.47 5.91 4.96
CA GLN A 55 -6.61 5.08 5.40
C GLN A 55 -6.44 3.59 5.05
N TYR A 56 -5.68 3.25 4.01
CA TYR A 56 -5.44 1.85 3.61
C TYR A 56 -4.54 1.10 4.61
N LEU A 57 -3.88 1.81 5.51
CA LEU A 57 -3.03 1.26 6.56
C LEU A 57 -3.76 1.05 7.91
N ARG A 58 -5.07 1.33 7.97
CA ARG A 58 -5.88 1.28 9.19
C ARG A 58 -6.83 0.08 9.19
N GLY A 59 -7.46 -0.18 10.34
CA GLY A 59 -8.50 -1.20 10.48
C GLY A 59 -8.04 -2.55 11.03
N ARG A 60 -6.76 -2.66 11.41
CA ARG A 60 -6.16 -3.84 12.06
C ARG A 60 -5.57 -3.49 13.43
N GLU A 61 -6.07 -2.43 14.05
CA GLU A 61 -5.64 -1.99 15.37
C GLU A 61 -5.93 -3.09 16.40
N GLY A 62 -4.92 -3.51 17.15
CA GLY A 62 -5.03 -4.59 18.15
C GLY A 62 -4.85 -6.00 17.58
N GLU A 63 -4.60 -6.15 16.28
CA GLU A 63 -4.18 -7.42 15.69
C GLU A 63 -2.66 -7.61 15.77
N ASN A 64 -2.20 -8.85 15.61
CA ASN A 64 -0.78 -9.17 15.43
C ASN A 64 -0.41 -9.12 13.95
N GLY A 65 0.74 -8.52 13.63
CA GLY A 65 1.28 -8.52 12.27
C GLY A 65 1.60 -9.94 11.80
N GLN A 66 1.18 -10.28 10.58
CA GLN A 66 1.46 -11.58 9.99
C GLN A 66 2.93 -11.68 9.57
N ALA A 67 3.57 -12.83 9.75
CA ALA A 67 4.92 -13.06 9.24
C ALA A 67 4.86 -13.71 7.86
N PHE A 68 5.38 -13.00 6.86
CA PHE A 68 5.52 -13.52 5.50
C PHE A 68 6.86 -13.08 4.89
N SER A 69 7.31 -13.85 3.90
CA SER A 69 8.55 -13.56 3.15
C SER A 69 8.36 -12.41 2.16
N LEU A 70 9.45 -11.85 1.64
CA LEU A 70 9.38 -10.84 0.57
C LEU A 70 8.71 -11.39 -0.71
N LYS A 71 8.96 -12.66 -1.04
CA LYS A 71 8.30 -13.32 -2.18
C LYS A 71 6.78 -13.38 -1.99
N GLU A 72 6.35 -13.72 -0.78
CA GLU A 72 4.93 -13.77 -0.44
C GLU A 72 4.30 -12.38 -0.40
N PHE A 73 5.05 -11.36 0.02
CA PHE A 73 4.61 -9.97 -0.08
C PHE A 73 4.29 -9.60 -1.53
N TYR A 74 5.20 -9.88 -2.48
CA TYR A 74 4.94 -9.60 -3.90
C TYR A 74 3.74 -10.36 -4.43
N GLN A 75 3.59 -11.64 -4.09
CA GLN A 75 2.41 -12.42 -4.48
C GLN A 75 1.11 -11.78 -3.99
N ARG A 76 1.04 -11.40 -2.70
CA ARG A 76 -0.17 -10.79 -2.13
C ARG A 76 -0.49 -9.42 -2.75
N VAL A 77 0.54 -8.63 -3.07
CA VAL A 77 0.36 -7.35 -3.74
C VAL A 77 -0.19 -7.58 -5.15
N ALA A 78 0.42 -8.48 -5.92
CA ALA A 78 -0.03 -8.84 -7.26
C ALA A 78 -1.47 -9.37 -7.27
N ASP A 79 -1.82 -10.25 -6.33
CA ASP A 79 -3.17 -10.80 -6.16
C ASP A 79 -4.21 -9.70 -5.89
N LYS A 80 -3.89 -8.71 -5.04
CA LYS A 80 -4.77 -7.57 -4.73
C LYS A 80 -4.85 -6.56 -5.87
N GLU A 81 -3.76 -6.36 -6.60
CA GLU A 81 -3.69 -5.44 -7.74
C GLU A 81 -4.36 -6.05 -8.99
N GLY A 82 -4.43 -7.37 -9.08
CA GLY A 82 -4.97 -8.12 -10.22
C GLY A 82 -3.96 -8.30 -11.36
N VAL A 83 -2.67 -8.40 -11.04
CA VAL A 83 -1.56 -8.57 -11.99
C VAL A 83 -0.76 -9.84 -11.69
N GLU A 84 0.14 -10.22 -12.59
CA GLU A 84 1.09 -11.29 -12.32
C GLU A 84 2.26 -10.78 -11.45
N PRO A 85 2.79 -11.59 -10.50
CA PRO A 85 3.86 -11.19 -9.58
C PRO A 85 5.26 -11.07 -10.20
#